data_AF-A0A2V2GJ37-F1
#
_entry.id   AF-A0A2V2GJ37-F1
#
_cell.length_a   1.000
_cell.length_b   1.000
_cell.length_c   1.000
_cell.angle_alpha   90.00
_cell.angle_beta   90.00
_cell.angle_gamma   90.00
#
_symmetry.space_group_name_H-M   'P 1'
#
loop_
_entity.id
_entity.type
_entity.pdbx_description
1 polymer ?
#
loop_
_entity_poly.entity_id
_entity_poly.type
_entity_poly.pdbx_seq_one_letter_code
_entity_poly.pdbx_strand_id
1 'polypeptide(L)'
;MFGVSIDEVAELIADPYSELDTDDNRDAIRRLQTEIAYLSKLQRRIVIAYYFENRKQADIAWELGIPLGTVKWHLFEAKKELKRGMDTMRKASELKFNPIKFNSYGINGSVGKKSLDEFFRSTLTQNICYCVRNTAKTINEIADDLGVSPVYVETEVEFLEEYGFLRTKKDRYIVNFIISEPTAELLTMQNDMYKRAAELFANDLYDELMNSGILDDERIFCPYMLSGSTRGNSLRDKNFLLWSLIPYIAAWSGEKLMDESISFEEVATIRPDGAHNICHATVEPDDMVLPDDYVHMKNWCGPMWSRNGERILWQIDSEWSNRDKDHTFRFYEDAKRILSLYALEDEFPLPKEDYAWLSEGGYLEFKGDYNGNFATLWKIIVLRDNEIKNELLAIGERIKEKYRAEFDALKAPYAEAVLKSVPEHLKKAEEYELQSVFHADGWFLVHCIITLLKNGKLKEPTEGQRKSLTTLIANE
;
A
#
# COMPACT_ATOMS: atom_id res chain seq x y z
N MET A 1 -1.58 -16.19 51.45
CA MET A 1 -2.65 -15.80 50.52
C MET A 1 -3.44 -17.07 50.24
N PHE A 2 -4.65 -17.16 50.79
CA PHE A 2 -5.49 -18.37 50.74
C PHE A 2 -5.96 -18.60 49.29
N GLY A 3 -5.70 -19.78 48.75
CA GLY A 3 -6.13 -20.14 47.40
C GLY A 3 -7.63 -20.41 47.40
N VAL A 4 -8.42 -19.50 46.85
CA VAL A 4 -9.85 -19.69 46.63
C VAL A 4 -10.03 -20.75 45.55
N SER A 5 -10.92 -21.71 45.77
CA SER A 5 -11.21 -22.78 44.80
C SER A 5 -11.90 -22.19 43.56
N ILE A 6 -11.52 -22.65 42.36
CA ILE A 6 -12.24 -22.31 41.11
C ILE A 6 -13.73 -22.64 41.22
N ASP A 7 -14.08 -23.68 41.97
CA ASP A 7 -15.47 -24.08 42.17
C ASP A 7 -16.20 -23.12 43.15
N GLU A 8 -15.50 -22.54 44.13
CA GLU A 8 -16.04 -21.49 45.04
C GLU A 8 -16.23 -20.15 44.31
N VAL A 9 -15.31 -19.79 43.41
CA VAL A 9 -15.45 -18.55 42.61
C VAL A 9 -16.52 -18.70 41.51
N ALA A 10 -16.73 -19.91 40.97
CA ALA A 10 -17.83 -20.17 40.05
C ALA A 10 -19.21 -20.02 40.73
N GLU A 11 -19.35 -20.49 41.97
CA GLU A 11 -20.55 -20.22 42.79
C GLU A 11 -20.75 -18.72 43.05
N LEU A 12 -19.67 -17.96 43.29
CA LEU A 12 -19.71 -16.51 43.49
C LEU A 12 -20.10 -15.70 42.23
N ILE A 13 -19.83 -16.20 41.03
CA ILE A 13 -20.22 -15.51 39.79
C ILE A 13 -21.65 -15.90 39.35
N ALA A 14 -22.12 -17.09 39.74
CA ALA A 14 -23.50 -17.54 39.48
C ALA A 14 -24.56 -16.81 40.32
N ASP A 15 -24.18 -16.16 41.43
CA ASP A 15 -25.07 -15.36 42.29
C ASP A 15 -24.53 -13.94 42.56
N PRO A 16 -24.96 -12.92 41.78
CA PRO A 16 -24.57 -11.52 41.94
C PRO A 16 -25.00 -10.88 43.28
N TYR A 17 -25.83 -11.57 44.07
CA TYR A 17 -26.38 -11.09 45.34
C TYR A 17 -25.83 -11.83 46.57
N SER A 18 -24.85 -12.73 46.41
CA SER A 18 -24.14 -13.32 47.55
C SER A 18 -23.44 -12.22 48.36
N GLU A 19 -23.63 -12.21 49.68
CA GLU A 19 -23.16 -11.13 50.56
C GLU A 19 -21.63 -10.93 50.44
N LEU A 20 -21.27 -9.79 49.84
CA LEU A 20 -19.92 -9.35 49.54
C LEU A 20 -19.20 -8.90 50.81
N ASP A 21 -18.42 -9.77 51.43
CA ASP A 21 -17.51 -9.37 52.51
C ASP A 21 -16.05 -9.56 52.07
N THR A 22 -15.37 -8.43 51.83
CA THR A 22 -13.94 -8.19 51.48
C THR A 22 -13.59 -7.77 50.03
N ASP A 23 -12.69 -6.79 49.93
CA ASP A 23 -12.10 -6.20 48.71
C ASP A 23 -11.28 -7.23 47.90
N ASP A 24 -10.60 -8.16 48.61
CA ASP A 24 -9.79 -9.25 48.06
C ASP A 24 -10.59 -10.18 47.12
N ASN A 25 -11.88 -10.42 47.41
CA ASN A 25 -12.72 -11.30 46.60
C ASN A 25 -13.08 -10.70 45.24
N ARG A 26 -13.24 -9.36 45.15
CA ARG A 26 -13.55 -8.69 43.88
C ARG A 26 -12.35 -8.70 42.93
N ASP A 27 -11.15 -8.51 43.48
CA ASP A 27 -9.92 -8.58 42.70
C ASP A 27 -9.60 -10.01 42.24
N ALA A 28 -9.88 -11.02 43.08
CA ALA A 28 -9.80 -12.42 42.68
C ALA A 28 -10.77 -12.77 41.54
N ILE A 29 -12.02 -12.29 41.61
CA ILE A 29 -13.02 -12.48 40.54
C ILE A 29 -12.58 -11.80 39.24
N ARG A 30 -12.14 -10.53 39.30
CA ARG A 30 -11.62 -9.81 38.12
C ARG A 30 -10.42 -10.50 37.50
N ARG A 31 -9.51 -11.01 38.34
CA ARG A 31 -8.35 -11.77 37.88
C ARG A 31 -8.77 -13.06 37.21
N LEU A 32 -9.72 -13.81 37.78
CA LEU A 32 -10.24 -15.03 37.16
C LEU A 32 -10.92 -14.75 35.82
N GLN A 33 -11.75 -13.70 35.73
CA GLN A 33 -12.36 -13.27 34.46
C GLN A 33 -11.30 -12.92 33.41
N THR A 34 -10.21 -12.29 33.84
CA THR A 34 -9.05 -12.02 32.99
C THR A 34 -8.39 -13.32 32.54
N GLU A 35 -8.14 -14.28 33.42
CA GLU A 35 -7.53 -15.57 33.07
C GLU A 35 -8.40 -16.40 32.11
N ILE A 36 -9.72 -16.34 32.24
CA ILE A 36 -10.65 -16.99 31.31
C ILE A 36 -10.47 -16.46 29.89
N ALA A 37 -10.12 -15.18 29.72
CA ALA A 37 -9.81 -14.61 28.42
C ALA A 37 -8.54 -15.20 27.79
N TYR A 38 -7.60 -15.76 28.57
CA TYR A 38 -6.35 -16.37 28.08
C TYR A 38 -6.49 -17.85 27.72
N LEU A 39 -7.60 -18.48 28.04
CA LEU A 39 -7.93 -19.82 27.54
C LEU A 39 -8.18 -19.77 26.03
N SER A 40 -7.95 -20.89 25.33
CA SER A 40 -8.35 -20.99 23.92
C SER A 40 -9.84 -20.72 23.74
N LYS A 41 -10.24 -20.19 22.58
CA LYS A 41 -11.65 -19.90 22.22
C LYS A 41 -12.59 -21.07 22.55
N LEU A 42 -12.18 -22.30 22.26
CA LEU A 42 -12.97 -23.50 22.56
C LEU A 42 -13.04 -23.79 24.07
N GLN A 43 -11.91 -23.76 24.79
CA GLN A 43 -11.90 -23.93 26.25
C GLN A 43 -12.74 -22.86 26.94
N ARG A 44 -12.63 -21.59 26.53
CA ARG A 44 -13.39 -20.47 27.09
C ARG A 44 -14.89 -20.68 26.92
N ARG A 45 -15.36 -21.06 25.73
CA ARG A 45 -16.77 -21.39 25.47
C ARG A 45 -17.26 -22.53 26.37
N ILE A 46 -16.48 -23.61 26.50
CA ILE A 46 -16.82 -24.76 27.35
C ILE A 46 -16.87 -24.35 28.82
N VAL A 47 -15.91 -23.56 29.31
CA VAL A 47 -15.85 -23.08 30.69
C VAL A 47 -17.04 -22.17 31.01
N ILE A 48 -17.36 -21.22 30.12
CA ILE A 48 -18.53 -20.33 30.28
C ILE A 48 -19.82 -21.16 30.33
N ALA A 49 -20.03 -22.04 29.34
CA ALA A 49 -21.23 -22.86 29.28
C ALA A 49 -21.41 -23.78 30.50
N TYR A 50 -20.31 -24.35 31.01
CA TYR A 50 -20.37 -25.27 32.13
C TYR A 50 -20.50 -24.55 33.48
N TYR A 51 -19.62 -23.59 33.77
CA TYR A 51 -19.52 -22.97 35.10
C TYR A 51 -20.41 -21.74 35.29
N PHE A 52 -20.79 -21.04 34.21
CA PHE A 52 -21.52 -19.77 34.30
C PHE A 52 -22.97 -19.92 33.80
N GLU A 53 -23.18 -20.75 32.78
CA GLU A 53 -24.53 -21.04 32.25
C GLU A 53 -25.15 -22.30 32.85
N ASN A 54 -24.43 -23.04 33.73
CA ASN A 54 -24.89 -24.27 34.39
C ASN A 54 -25.37 -25.38 33.43
N ARG A 55 -24.75 -25.49 32.25
CA ARG A 55 -25.16 -26.46 31.23
C ARG A 55 -24.48 -27.82 31.43
N LYS A 56 -25.17 -28.92 31.09
CA LYS A 56 -24.59 -30.26 31.22
C LYS A 56 -23.54 -30.50 30.14
N GLN A 57 -22.48 -31.23 30.48
CA GLN A 57 -21.40 -31.57 29.55
C GLN A 57 -21.90 -32.28 28.27
N ALA A 58 -22.96 -33.07 28.37
CA ALA A 58 -23.58 -33.73 27.21
C ALA A 58 -24.26 -32.74 26.26
N ASP A 59 -24.92 -31.71 26.81
CA ASP A 59 -25.59 -30.67 26.02
C ASP A 59 -24.55 -29.75 25.34
N ILE A 60 -23.46 -29.45 26.04
CA ILE A 60 -22.31 -28.70 25.50
C ILE A 60 -21.64 -29.51 24.37
N ALA A 61 -21.41 -30.80 24.57
CA ALA A 61 -20.84 -31.70 23.55
C ALA A 61 -21.71 -31.73 22.28
N TRP A 62 -23.02 -31.83 22.45
CA TRP A 62 -23.99 -31.85 21.36
C TRP A 62 -24.00 -30.53 20.58
N GLU A 63 -24.07 -29.38 21.27
CA GLU A 63 -24.10 -28.07 20.60
C GLU A 63 -22.79 -27.74 19.88
N LEU A 64 -21.65 -28.03 20.51
CA LEU A 64 -20.33 -27.74 19.93
C LEU A 64 -19.91 -28.78 18.88
N GLY A 65 -20.65 -29.87 18.71
CA GLY A 65 -20.34 -30.93 17.76
C GLY A 65 -19.05 -31.70 18.10
N ILE A 66 -18.70 -31.83 19.39
CA ILE A 66 -17.46 -32.48 19.84
C ILE A 66 -17.75 -33.65 20.79
N PRO A 67 -16.86 -34.67 20.89
CA PRO A 67 -17.06 -35.77 21.82
C PRO A 67 -17.15 -35.33 23.28
N LEU A 68 -18.00 -36.01 24.07
CA LEU A 68 -18.11 -35.76 25.51
C LEU A 68 -16.77 -35.88 26.25
N GLY A 69 -15.90 -36.80 25.83
CA GLY A 69 -14.55 -36.93 26.35
C GLY A 69 -13.68 -35.68 26.13
N THR A 70 -13.84 -35.03 24.97
CA THR A 70 -13.14 -33.78 24.62
C THR A 70 -13.61 -32.61 25.49
N VAL A 71 -14.92 -32.52 25.79
CA VAL A 71 -15.46 -31.54 26.74
C VAL A 71 -14.81 -31.70 28.12
N LYS A 72 -14.76 -32.94 28.63
CA LYS A 72 -14.12 -33.23 29.93
C LYS A 72 -12.63 -32.88 29.93
N TRP A 73 -11.93 -33.20 28.84
CA TRP A 73 -10.52 -32.88 28.69
C TRP A 73 -10.28 -31.36 28.70
N HIS A 74 -11.07 -30.58 27.95
CA HIS A 74 -10.95 -29.12 27.95
C HIS A 74 -11.25 -28.49 29.31
N LEU A 75 -12.26 -28.97 30.04
CA LEU A 75 -12.54 -28.49 31.40
C LEU A 75 -11.36 -28.75 32.35
N PHE A 76 -10.76 -29.94 32.24
CA PHE A 76 -9.59 -30.30 33.03
C PHE A 76 -8.37 -29.43 32.71
N GLU A 77 -8.02 -29.28 31.43
CA GLU A 77 -6.88 -28.43 31.03
C GLU A 77 -7.14 -26.95 31.35
N ALA A 78 -8.36 -26.45 31.15
CA ALA A 78 -8.71 -25.08 31.52
C ALA A 78 -8.51 -24.82 33.03
N LYS A 79 -8.91 -25.76 33.90
CA LYS A 79 -8.68 -25.63 35.36
C LYS A 79 -7.18 -25.50 35.69
N LYS A 80 -6.33 -26.25 34.99
CA LYS A 80 -4.87 -26.20 35.14
C LYS A 80 -4.28 -24.87 34.63
N GLU A 81 -4.73 -24.39 33.48
CA GLU A 81 -4.27 -23.13 32.89
C GLU A 81 -4.70 -21.92 33.71
N LEU A 82 -5.95 -21.87 34.17
CA LEU A 82 -6.46 -20.83 35.07
C LEU A 82 -5.61 -20.75 36.34
N LYS A 83 -5.33 -21.90 36.98
CA LYS A 83 -4.48 -21.93 38.17
C LYS A 83 -3.09 -21.36 37.91
N ARG A 84 -2.44 -21.74 36.79
CA ARG A 84 -1.14 -21.19 36.40
C ARG A 84 -1.20 -19.69 36.11
N GLY A 85 -2.26 -19.24 35.42
CA GLY A 85 -2.47 -17.85 35.08
C GLY A 85 -2.64 -16.95 36.30
N MET A 86 -3.39 -17.41 37.31
CA MET A 86 -3.55 -16.68 38.58
C MET A 86 -2.23 -16.44 39.32
N ASP A 87 -1.21 -17.27 39.12
CA ASP A 87 0.13 -17.10 39.71
C ASP A 87 1.10 -16.31 38.81
N THR A 88 0.71 -16.03 37.56
CA THR A 88 1.59 -15.40 36.55
C THR A 88 1.52 -13.88 36.61
N MET A 89 2.68 -13.21 36.51
CA MET A 89 2.79 -11.76 36.34
C MET A 89 3.12 -11.44 34.88
N ARG A 90 2.14 -10.89 34.15
CA ARG A 90 2.29 -10.50 32.74
C ARG A 90 3.11 -9.22 32.61
N LYS A 91 4.00 -9.17 31.62
CA LYS A 91 4.80 -7.99 31.31
C LYS A 91 4.29 -7.40 30.01
N ALA A 92 3.73 -6.19 30.09
CA ALA A 92 3.37 -5.44 28.90
C ALA A 92 4.62 -4.86 28.24
N SER A 93 4.59 -4.77 26.91
CA SER A 93 5.62 -4.07 26.15
C SER A 93 5.39 -2.56 26.17
N GLU A 94 6.33 -1.79 25.63
CA GLU A 94 6.16 -0.34 25.39
C GLU A 94 4.90 -0.03 24.56
N LEU A 95 4.44 -0.95 23.69
CA LEU A 95 3.26 -0.75 22.83
C LEU A 95 1.95 -0.56 23.62
N LYS A 96 1.89 -1.03 24.86
CA LYS A 96 0.77 -0.75 25.76
C LYS A 96 0.67 0.74 26.10
N PHE A 97 1.82 1.41 26.25
CA PHE A 97 1.91 2.79 26.69
C PHE A 97 2.03 3.75 25.50
N ASN A 98 2.77 3.35 24.47
CA ASN A 98 3.07 4.12 23.26
C ASN A 98 2.71 3.29 22.02
N PRO A 99 1.42 3.19 21.66
CA PRO A 99 1.00 2.43 20.50
C PRO A 99 1.46 3.11 19.21
N ILE A 100 1.90 2.31 18.25
CA ILE A 100 2.37 2.76 16.95
C ILE A 100 1.20 3.06 16.02
N LYS A 101 1.37 4.05 15.14
CA LYS A 101 0.53 4.25 13.97
C LYS A 101 1.41 4.20 12.72
N PHE A 102 0.91 3.59 11.66
CA PHE A 102 1.57 3.65 10.36
C PHE A 102 1.41 5.07 9.79
N ASN A 103 2.53 5.66 9.38
CA ASN A 103 2.58 6.97 8.74
C ASN A 103 2.04 6.89 7.31
N SER A 104 2.33 5.78 6.64
CA SER A 104 1.81 5.45 5.32
C SER A 104 1.76 3.94 5.14
N TYR A 105 0.89 3.51 4.23
CA TYR A 105 0.84 2.14 3.73
C TYR A 105 0.35 2.15 2.28
N GLY A 106 0.81 1.19 1.51
CA GLY A 106 0.53 1.10 0.07
C GLY A 106 0.75 -0.30 -0.44
N ILE A 107 0.52 -0.46 -1.74
CA ILE A 107 0.68 -1.74 -2.43
C ILE A 107 1.42 -1.56 -3.74
N ASN A 108 2.20 -2.57 -4.10
CA ASN A 108 2.67 -2.81 -5.46
C ASN A 108 1.84 -3.97 -6.06
N GLY A 109 1.13 -3.73 -7.16
CA GLY A 109 0.22 -4.70 -7.79
C GLY A 109 -1.24 -4.22 -7.83
N SER A 110 -2.19 -5.16 -7.80
CA SER A 110 -3.61 -4.85 -7.89
C SER A 110 -4.29 -4.80 -6.51
N VAL A 111 -5.14 -3.80 -6.33
CA VAL A 111 -6.08 -3.74 -5.20
C VAL A 111 -7.20 -4.76 -5.39
N GLY A 112 -7.70 -5.31 -4.29
CA GLY A 112 -8.91 -6.13 -4.29
C GLY A 112 -10.16 -5.28 -4.06
N LYS A 113 -11.28 -5.92 -3.73
CA LYS A 113 -12.53 -5.19 -3.42
C LYS A 113 -12.49 -4.40 -2.11
N LYS A 114 -11.54 -4.70 -1.21
CA LYS A 114 -11.39 -4.03 0.09
C LYS A 114 -10.17 -3.12 0.12
N SER A 115 -10.35 -1.91 0.64
CA SER A 115 -9.26 -0.94 0.79
C SER A 115 -8.32 -1.32 1.94
N LEU A 116 -7.08 -0.82 1.92
CA LEU A 116 -6.14 -1.00 3.05
C LEU A 116 -6.68 -0.37 4.34
N ASP A 117 -7.46 0.71 4.24
CA ASP A 117 -8.07 1.38 5.39
C ASP A 117 -9.05 0.48 6.14
N GLU A 118 -9.72 -0.46 5.46
CA GLU A 118 -10.58 -1.45 6.14
C GLU A 118 -9.77 -2.39 7.05
N PHE A 119 -8.54 -2.73 6.64
CA PHE A 119 -7.66 -3.65 7.37
C PHE A 119 -6.88 -2.94 8.48
N PHE A 120 -6.39 -1.74 8.21
CA PHE A 120 -5.61 -0.93 9.15
C PHE A 120 -6.45 0.14 9.87
N ARG A 121 -7.78 -0.07 9.93
CA ARG A 121 -8.79 0.87 10.48
C ARG A 121 -8.56 1.30 11.92
N SER A 122 -7.82 0.52 12.70
CA SER A 122 -7.60 0.81 14.11
C SER A 122 -6.13 0.71 14.50
N THR A 123 -5.77 1.48 15.52
CA THR A 123 -4.47 1.37 16.19
C THR A 123 -4.20 -0.07 16.65
N LEU A 124 -5.24 -0.80 17.09
CA LEU A 124 -5.10 -2.21 17.49
C LEU A 124 -4.62 -3.09 16.32
N THR A 125 -5.25 -3.00 15.15
CA THR A 125 -4.87 -3.80 13.96
C THR A 125 -3.44 -3.51 13.50
N GLN A 126 -3.02 -2.25 13.54
CA GLN A 126 -1.66 -1.85 13.17
C GLN A 126 -0.63 -2.36 14.18
N ASN A 127 -0.94 -2.27 15.49
CA ASN A 127 -0.05 -2.74 16.54
C ASN A 127 0.02 -4.27 16.64
N ILE A 128 -1.05 -5.00 16.27
CA ILE A 128 -0.99 -6.46 16.09
C ILE A 128 0.07 -6.80 15.04
N CYS A 129 0.02 -6.18 13.86
CA CYS A 129 1.00 -6.40 12.79
C CYS A 129 2.42 -6.02 13.24
N TYR A 130 2.58 -4.84 13.84
CA TYR A 130 3.87 -4.34 14.32
C TYR A 130 4.49 -5.22 15.42
N CYS A 131 3.66 -5.75 16.32
CA CYS A 131 4.06 -6.63 17.41
C CYS A 131 4.70 -7.94 16.90
N VAL A 132 4.25 -8.44 15.75
CA VAL A 132 4.71 -9.70 15.14
C VAL A 132 5.60 -9.50 13.91
N ARG A 133 6.16 -8.30 13.72
CA ARG A 133 6.94 -7.97 12.52
C ARG A 133 8.25 -8.78 12.41
N ASN A 134 8.93 -8.97 13.53
CA ASN A 134 10.23 -9.67 13.58
C ASN A 134 10.13 -11.10 14.12
N THR A 135 9.15 -11.37 14.98
CA THR A 135 9.05 -12.62 15.72
C THR A 135 7.61 -13.11 15.73
N ALA A 136 7.42 -14.40 15.43
CA ALA A 136 6.11 -15.02 15.48
C ALA A 136 5.60 -15.16 16.92
N LYS A 137 4.34 -14.78 17.19
CA LYS A 137 3.74 -14.79 18.54
C LYS A 137 2.36 -15.42 18.54
N THR A 138 1.99 -16.04 19.66
CA THR A 138 0.62 -16.51 19.92
C THR A 138 -0.30 -15.34 20.20
N ILE A 139 -1.62 -15.57 20.12
CA ILE A 139 -2.63 -14.55 20.47
C ILE A 139 -2.42 -14.01 21.89
N ASN A 140 -2.11 -14.89 22.84
CA ASN A 140 -1.86 -14.50 24.22
C ASN A 140 -0.60 -13.64 24.37
N GLU A 141 0.49 -13.98 23.67
CA GLU A 141 1.72 -13.17 23.66
C GLU A 141 1.47 -11.78 23.05
N ILE A 142 0.68 -11.70 21.96
CA ILE A 142 0.27 -10.43 21.36
C ILE A 142 -0.57 -9.60 22.35
N ALA A 143 -1.55 -10.23 23.01
CA ALA A 143 -2.41 -9.57 23.98
C ALA A 143 -1.63 -9.05 25.19
N ASP A 144 -0.66 -9.83 25.70
CA ASP A 144 0.26 -9.44 26.75
C ASP A 144 1.06 -8.19 26.33
N ASP A 145 1.66 -8.23 25.14
CA ASP A 145 2.49 -7.13 24.63
C ASP A 145 1.71 -5.83 24.45
N LEU A 146 0.46 -5.92 23.97
CA LEU A 146 -0.44 -4.79 23.73
C LEU A 146 -1.21 -4.36 24.99
N GLY A 147 -1.18 -5.16 26.06
CA GLY A 147 -1.91 -4.88 27.30
C GLY A 147 -3.43 -4.93 27.16
N VAL A 148 -3.94 -5.73 26.23
CA VAL A 148 -5.38 -5.89 25.96
C VAL A 148 -5.85 -7.31 26.28
N SER A 149 -7.17 -7.52 26.32
CA SER A 149 -7.72 -8.88 26.45
C SER A 149 -7.48 -9.69 25.17
N PRO A 150 -7.03 -10.97 25.25
CA PRO A 150 -6.85 -11.83 24.08
C PRO A 150 -8.09 -11.95 23.20
N VAL A 151 -9.29 -11.82 23.78
CA VAL A 151 -10.56 -11.87 23.05
C VAL A 151 -10.66 -10.81 21.95
N TYR A 152 -10.11 -9.61 22.18
CA TYR A 152 -10.09 -8.55 21.17
C TYR A 152 -9.03 -8.75 20.09
N VAL A 153 -7.98 -9.53 20.41
CA VAL A 153 -6.90 -9.86 19.47
C VAL A 153 -7.33 -11.00 18.55
N GLU A 154 -8.06 -11.99 19.08
CA GLU A 154 -8.52 -13.18 18.33
C GLU A 154 -9.19 -12.81 17.01
N THR A 155 -10.23 -11.96 17.04
CA THR A 155 -11.00 -11.61 15.84
C THR A 155 -10.19 -10.81 14.83
N GLU A 156 -9.29 -9.95 15.29
CA GLU A 156 -8.46 -9.12 14.43
C GLU A 156 -7.32 -9.93 13.78
N VAL A 157 -6.71 -10.86 14.53
CA VAL A 157 -5.69 -11.78 13.99
C VAL A 157 -6.30 -12.73 12.98
N GLU A 158 -7.46 -13.33 13.28
CA GLU A 158 -8.21 -14.18 12.34
C GLU A 158 -8.50 -13.43 11.04
N PHE A 159 -8.97 -12.18 11.13
CA PHE A 159 -9.24 -11.33 9.96
C PHE A 159 -7.98 -10.97 9.17
N LEU A 160 -6.89 -10.58 9.84
CA LEU A 160 -5.64 -10.23 9.16
C LEU A 160 -4.95 -11.45 8.52
N GLU A 161 -5.08 -12.64 9.12
CA GLU A 161 -4.63 -13.91 8.55
C GLU A 161 -5.44 -14.28 7.30
N GLU A 162 -6.78 -14.20 7.36
CA GLU A 162 -7.67 -14.53 6.25
C GLU A 162 -7.30 -13.76 4.97
N TYR A 163 -6.93 -12.48 5.12
CA TYR A 163 -6.54 -11.60 4.02
C TYR A 163 -5.03 -11.56 3.77
N GLY A 164 -4.27 -12.47 4.36
CA GLY A 164 -2.86 -12.68 4.05
C GLY A 164 -1.90 -11.62 4.57
N PHE A 165 -2.32 -10.74 5.48
CA PHE A 165 -1.44 -9.79 6.17
C PHE A 165 -0.63 -10.45 7.28
N LEU A 166 -1.15 -11.53 7.86
CA LEU A 166 -0.44 -12.41 8.79
C LEU A 166 -0.29 -13.81 8.20
N ARG A 167 0.81 -14.49 8.53
CA ARG A 167 1.05 -15.91 8.25
C ARG A 167 1.10 -16.70 9.54
N THR A 168 0.43 -17.85 9.55
CA THR A 168 0.45 -18.77 10.68
C THR A 168 1.62 -19.73 10.58
N LYS A 169 2.38 -19.83 11.68
CA LYS A 169 3.45 -20.79 11.94
C LYS A 169 3.07 -21.61 13.16
N LYS A 170 2.33 -22.71 12.95
CA LYS A 170 1.69 -23.54 13.98
C LYS A 170 0.58 -22.80 14.72
N ASP A 171 0.82 -22.37 15.96
CA ASP A 171 -0.08 -21.63 16.85
C ASP A 171 0.35 -20.16 17.02
N ARG A 172 1.30 -19.72 16.19
CA ARG A 172 1.88 -18.37 16.21
C ARG A 172 1.70 -17.65 14.88
N TYR A 173 1.63 -16.33 14.94
CA TYR A 173 1.40 -15.44 13.81
C TYR A 173 2.61 -14.55 13.58
N ILE A 174 2.97 -14.32 12.32
CA ILE A 174 4.03 -13.39 11.90
C ILE A 174 3.51 -12.52 10.76
N VAL A 175 4.01 -11.30 10.64
CA VAL A 175 3.61 -10.40 9.55
C VAL A 175 4.00 -10.99 8.19
N ASN A 176 3.20 -10.73 7.16
CA ASN A 176 3.44 -11.17 5.79
C ASN A 176 3.67 -10.00 4.81
N PHE A 177 4.00 -8.83 5.33
CA PHE A 177 4.23 -7.64 4.52
C PHE A 177 5.31 -6.79 5.15
N ILE A 178 5.95 -5.93 4.36
CA ILE A 178 7.09 -5.14 4.80
C ILE A 178 6.59 -4.01 5.69
N ILE A 179 7.09 -3.95 6.93
CA ILE A 179 6.92 -2.81 7.83
C ILE A 179 8.28 -2.15 7.98
N SER A 180 8.46 -1.00 7.33
CA SER A 180 9.70 -0.24 7.35
C SER A 180 9.74 0.71 8.55
N GLU A 181 10.87 0.73 9.24
CA GLU A 181 11.22 1.71 10.28
C GLU A 181 12.51 2.41 9.84
N PRO A 182 12.44 3.30 8.84
CA PRO A 182 13.65 3.88 8.26
C PRO A 182 14.31 4.83 9.24
N THR A 183 15.64 4.80 9.28
CA THR A 183 16.43 5.80 10.03
C THR A 183 16.67 7.03 9.17
N ALA A 184 16.98 8.17 9.80
CA ALA A 184 17.33 9.40 9.09
C ALA A 184 18.54 9.20 8.15
N GLU A 185 19.51 8.37 8.54
CA GLU A 185 20.66 8.02 7.71
C GLU A 185 20.24 7.21 6.47
N LEU A 186 19.33 6.24 6.63
CA LEU A 186 18.82 5.45 5.51
C LEU A 186 18.04 6.33 4.53
N LEU A 187 17.19 7.24 5.04
CA LEU A 187 16.44 8.18 4.19
C LEU A 187 17.36 9.17 3.46
N THR A 188 18.41 9.65 4.13
CA THR A 188 19.41 10.53 3.51
C THR A 188 20.16 9.78 2.41
N MET A 189 20.58 8.55 2.66
CA MET A 189 21.23 7.69 1.67
C MET A 189 20.32 7.43 0.46
N GLN A 190 19.05 7.11 0.70
CA GLN A 190 18.05 6.91 -0.35
C GLN A 190 17.87 8.18 -1.20
N ASN A 191 17.69 9.32 -0.55
CA ASN A 191 17.51 10.62 -1.21
C ASN A 191 18.74 10.99 -2.08
N ASP A 192 19.94 10.88 -1.52
CA ASP A 192 21.18 11.20 -2.23
C ASP A 192 21.42 10.27 -3.42
N MET A 193 21.09 8.98 -3.28
CA MET A 193 21.14 8.00 -4.36
C MET A 193 20.21 8.43 -5.51
N TYR A 194 18.93 8.68 -5.24
CA TYR A 194 17.97 9.07 -6.27
C TYR A 194 18.28 10.41 -6.90
N LYS A 195 18.73 11.39 -6.11
CA LYS A 195 19.15 12.70 -6.62
C LYS A 195 20.29 12.57 -7.61
N ARG A 196 21.35 11.81 -7.29
CA ARG A 196 22.48 11.60 -8.20
C ARG A 196 22.07 10.85 -9.47
N ALA A 197 21.24 9.80 -9.34
CA ALA A 197 20.75 9.07 -10.49
C ALA A 197 19.88 9.94 -11.42
N ALA A 198 19.00 10.75 -10.84
CA ALA A 198 18.16 11.70 -11.57
C ALA A 198 18.98 12.82 -12.23
N GLU A 199 20.02 13.33 -11.57
CA GLU A 199 20.94 14.31 -12.15
C GLU A 199 21.61 13.79 -13.43
N LEU A 200 21.97 12.51 -13.49
CA LEU A 200 22.54 11.89 -14.69
C LEU A 200 21.46 11.65 -15.76
N PHE A 201 20.39 10.94 -15.40
CA PHE A 201 19.42 10.45 -16.37
C PHE A 201 18.48 11.55 -16.88
N ALA A 202 17.87 12.33 -15.99
CA ALA A 202 16.84 13.27 -16.37
C ALA A 202 17.40 14.42 -17.23
N ASN A 203 18.63 14.86 -16.96
CA ASN A 203 19.28 15.91 -17.74
C ASN A 203 19.59 15.46 -19.17
N ASP A 204 20.21 14.29 -19.33
CA ASP A 204 20.52 13.73 -20.64
C ASP A 204 19.24 13.42 -21.42
N LEU A 205 18.22 12.88 -20.75
CA LEU A 205 16.92 12.58 -21.38
C LEU A 205 16.25 13.86 -21.87
N TYR A 206 16.22 14.91 -21.04
CA TYR A 206 15.69 16.21 -21.44
C TYR A 206 16.43 16.76 -22.67
N ASP A 207 17.77 16.75 -22.64
CA ASP A 207 18.58 17.33 -23.71
C ASP A 207 18.40 16.55 -25.03
N GLU A 208 18.37 15.21 -24.98
CA GLU A 208 18.13 14.37 -26.16
C GLU A 208 16.71 14.57 -26.73
N LEU A 209 15.68 14.63 -25.88
CA LEU A 209 14.29 14.89 -26.33
C LEU A 209 14.15 16.27 -26.97
N MET A 210 14.82 17.28 -26.41
CA MET A 210 14.78 18.65 -26.95
C MET A 210 15.55 18.79 -28.26
N ASN A 211 16.65 18.07 -28.43
CA ASN A 211 17.55 18.20 -29.58
C ASN A 211 17.24 17.26 -30.75
N SER A 212 16.56 16.13 -30.50
CA SER A 212 16.24 15.13 -31.54
C SER A 212 15.10 15.54 -32.48
N GLY A 213 14.30 16.54 -32.11
CA GLY A 213 13.09 16.93 -32.85
C GLY A 213 11.88 16.00 -32.63
N ILE A 214 12.03 14.92 -31.84
CA ILE A 214 10.98 13.92 -31.62
C ILE A 214 9.73 14.51 -30.95
N LEU A 215 9.88 15.55 -30.13
CA LEU A 215 8.75 16.22 -29.47
C LEU A 215 7.81 16.93 -30.44
N ASP A 216 8.29 17.21 -31.67
CA ASP A 216 7.50 17.84 -32.73
C ASP A 216 6.81 16.79 -33.64
N ASP A 217 7.08 15.48 -33.45
CA ASP A 217 6.50 14.39 -34.22
C ASP A 217 4.97 14.30 -34.04
N GLU A 218 4.22 14.31 -35.15
CA GLU A 218 2.75 14.30 -35.16
C GLU A 218 2.13 13.00 -34.62
N ARG A 219 2.93 11.92 -34.51
CA ARG A 219 2.54 10.66 -33.84
C ARG A 219 2.40 10.84 -32.33
N ILE A 220 2.96 11.90 -31.75
CA ILE A 220 2.72 12.33 -30.37
C ILE A 220 1.63 13.40 -30.40
N PHE A 221 0.45 13.13 -29.83
CA PHE A 221 -0.59 14.15 -29.67
C PHE A 221 -0.30 15.04 -28.44
N CYS A 222 -0.23 16.36 -28.67
CA CYS A 222 -0.13 17.36 -27.61
C CYS A 222 -1.40 18.25 -27.59
N PRO A 223 -2.08 18.35 -26.44
CA PRO A 223 -3.32 19.12 -26.36
C PRO A 223 -3.13 20.61 -26.04
N TYR A 224 -1.91 21.02 -25.68
CA TYR A 224 -1.58 22.40 -25.33
C TYR A 224 -0.67 23.02 -26.40
N MET A 225 -1.14 24.14 -26.94
CA MET A 225 -0.45 24.92 -27.96
C MET A 225 -0.04 26.27 -27.38
N LEU A 226 1.15 26.73 -27.74
CA LEU A 226 1.66 28.03 -27.36
C LEU A 226 1.01 29.14 -28.17
N SER A 227 0.98 30.34 -27.59
CA SER A 227 0.53 31.57 -28.26
C SER A 227 1.28 31.78 -29.58
N GLY A 228 0.53 32.07 -30.65
CA GLY A 228 1.10 32.23 -32.00
C GLY A 228 1.14 30.93 -32.82
N SER A 229 0.67 29.81 -32.27
CA SER A 229 0.43 28.59 -33.05
C SER A 229 -0.60 28.85 -34.16
N THR A 230 -0.28 28.42 -35.37
CA THR A 230 -1.16 28.51 -36.55
C THR A 230 -1.29 27.16 -37.24
N ARG A 231 -2.25 27.02 -38.15
CA ARG A 231 -2.51 25.76 -38.88
C ARG A 231 -1.30 25.26 -39.70
N GLY A 232 -0.35 26.14 -40.03
CA GLY A 232 0.90 25.79 -40.74
C GLY A 232 2.17 25.90 -39.89
N ASN A 233 2.06 26.28 -38.61
CA ASN A 233 3.16 26.34 -37.67
C ASN A 233 2.63 26.02 -36.26
N SER A 234 2.57 24.73 -35.96
CA SER A 234 2.00 24.17 -34.74
C SER A 234 3.02 24.30 -33.61
N LEU A 235 2.89 25.35 -32.78
CA LEU A 235 3.80 25.56 -31.65
C LEU A 235 3.31 24.79 -30.43
N ARG A 236 3.82 23.58 -30.25
CA ARG A 236 3.41 22.68 -29.17
C ARG A 236 4.02 23.09 -27.83
N ASP A 237 3.27 22.94 -26.75
CA ASP A 237 3.81 23.12 -25.40
C ASP A 237 4.72 21.94 -25.03
N LYS A 238 6.01 22.07 -25.32
CA LYS A 238 7.03 21.06 -25.01
C LYS A 238 7.18 20.84 -23.50
N ASN A 239 6.96 21.87 -22.68
CA ASN A 239 7.02 21.74 -21.22
C ASN A 239 5.94 20.76 -20.72
N PHE A 240 4.71 20.91 -21.22
CA PHE A 240 3.62 19.99 -20.91
C PHE A 240 3.90 18.55 -21.38
N LEU A 241 4.47 18.37 -22.57
CA LEU A 241 4.88 17.05 -23.05
C LEU A 241 5.86 16.38 -22.10
N LEU A 242 6.91 17.11 -21.73
CA LEU A 242 8.01 16.63 -20.90
C LEU A 242 7.56 16.21 -19.50
N TRP A 243 6.54 16.87 -18.94
CA TRP A 243 5.91 16.46 -17.67
C TRP A 243 5.38 15.02 -17.67
N SER A 244 4.94 14.50 -18.81
CA SER A 244 4.47 13.10 -18.91
C SER A 244 5.53 12.18 -19.51
N LEU A 245 6.26 12.64 -20.53
CA LEU A 245 7.22 11.80 -21.25
C LEU A 245 8.44 11.44 -20.41
N ILE A 246 8.99 12.35 -19.62
CA ILE A 246 10.16 12.05 -18.78
C ILE A 246 9.86 10.92 -17.78
N PRO A 247 8.84 11.01 -16.92
CA PRO A 247 8.58 9.96 -15.95
C PRO A 247 8.07 8.67 -16.64
N TYR A 248 7.37 8.76 -17.78
CA TYR A 248 6.99 7.59 -18.55
C TYR A 248 8.20 6.83 -19.11
N ILE A 249 9.12 7.54 -19.77
CA ILE A 249 10.36 6.96 -20.32
C ILE A 249 11.25 6.44 -19.19
N ALA A 250 11.38 7.18 -18.09
CA ALA A 250 12.13 6.74 -16.92
C ALA A 250 11.57 5.41 -16.36
N ALA A 251 10.25 5.27 -16.29
CA ALA A 251 9.59 4.07 -15.78
C ALA A 251 9.73 2.85 -16.73
N TRP A 252 9.52 3.05 -18.03
CA TRP A 252 9.38 1.96 -19.01
C TRP A 252 10.62 1.66 -19.85
N SER A 253 11.66 2.49 -19.80
CA SER A 253 12.89 2.22 -20.54
C SER A 253 13.83 1.27 -19.79
N GLY A 254 14.62 0.52 -20.56
CA GLY A 254 15.68 -0.32 -20.02
C GLY A 254 15.18 -1.58 -19.31
N GLU A 255 13.98 -2.09 -19.62
CA GLU A 255 13.49 -3.38 -19.09
C GLU A 255 14.53 -4.50 -19.26
N LYS A 256 15.24 -4.54 -20.40
CA LYS A 256 16.31 -5.52 -20.66
C LYS A 256 17.52 -5.43 -19.72
N LEU A 257 17.65 -4.31 -18.99
CA LEU A 257 18.72 -4.08 -18.01
C LEU A 257 18.27 -4.44 -16.59
N MET A 258 16.96 -4.62 -16.38
CA MET A 258 16.39 -4.90 -15.07
C MET A 258 16.79 -6.31 -14.61
N ASP A 259 16.94 -6.45 -13.30
CA ASP A 259 17.06 -7.77 -12.68
C ASP A 259 15.66 -8.41 -12.65
N GLU A 260 15.51 -9.55 -13.31
CA GLU A 260 14.28 -10.34 -13.35
C GLU A 260 14.46 -11.68 -12.61
N SER A 261 15.41 -11.75 -11.67
CA SER A 261 15.71 -12.98 -10.93
C SER A 261 14.60 -13.41 -9.98
N ILE A 262 13.74 -12.49 -9.54
CA ILE A 262 12.57 -12.75 -8.71
C ILE A 262 11.32 -12.29 -9.47
N SER A 263 10.35 -13.18 -9.64
CA SER A 263 9.07 -12.86 -10.25
C SER A 263 8.09 -12.28 -9.22
N PHE A 264 7.14 -11.46 -9.69
CA PHE A 264 6.10 -10.89 -8.84
C PHE A 264 5.27 -11.97 -8.13
N GLU A 265 4.94 -13.05 -8.83
CA GLU A 265 4.17 -14.18 -8.32
C GLU A 265 4.86 -14.92 -7.16
N GLU A 266 6.19 -14.84 -7.08
CA GLU A 266 6.95 -15.49 -6.00
C GLU A 266 6.84 -14.74 -4.67
N VAL A 267 6.50 -13.45 -4.71
CA VAL A 267 6.55 -12.56 -3.54
C VAL A 267 5.20 -11.90 -3.22
N ALA A 268 4.31 -11.78 -4.21
CA ALA A 268 3.00 -11.19 -4.04
C ALA A 268 2.05 -12.12 -3.28
N THR A 269 1.10 -11.51 -2.58
CA THR A 269 0.04 -12.23 -1.86
C THR A 269 -1.27 -12.10 -2.63
N ILE A 270 -1.90 -13.24 -2.93
CA ILE A 270 -3.27 -13.30 -3.47
C ILE A 270 -4.25 -13.34 -2.30
N ARG A 271 -5.13 -12.34 -2.22
CA ARG A 271 -6.14 -12.24 -1.15
C ARG A 271 -7.50 -12.78 -1.60
N PRO A 272 -8.37 -13.23 -0.67
CA PRO A 272 -9.73 -13.69 -1.00
C PRO A 272 -10.61 -12.68 -1.72
N ASP A 273 -10.35 -11.38 -1.59
CA ASP A 273 -11.08 -10.30 -2.27
C ASP A 273 -10.56 -9.99 -3.68
N GLY A 274 -9.63 -10.80 -4.20
CA GLY A 274 -9.08 -10.69 -5.56
C GLY A 274 -7.87 -9.75 -5.66
N ALA A 275 -7.35 -9.23 -4.55
CA ALA A 275 -6.11 -8.46 -4.57
C ALA A 275 -4.92 -9.37 -4.90
N HIS A 276 -3.95 -8.86 -5.64
CA HIS A 276 -2.69 -9.54 -5.93
C HIS A 276 -1.58 -8.51 -5.84
N ASN A 277 -0.94 -8.42 -4.67
CA ASN A 277 0.00 -7.35 -4.37
C ASN A 277 1.05 -7.70 -3.32
N ILE A 278 2.07 -6.84 -3.26
CA ILE A 278 3.01 -6.73 -2.16
C ILE A 278 2.57 -5.50 -1.35
N CYS A 279 2.21 -5.72 -0.08
CA CYS A 279 1.84 -4.62 0.82
C CYS A 279 3.08 -4.09 1.53
N HIS A 280 3.10 -2.79 1.80
CA HIS A 280 4.12 -2.15 2.62
C HIS A 280 3.48 -1.14 3.57
N ALA A 281 4.10 -0.93 4.72
CA ALA A 281 3.77 0.13 5.66
C ALA A 281 5.05 0.77 6.21
N THR A 282 4.97 2.02 6.60
CA THR A 282 6.09 2.77 7.20
C THR A 282 5.70 3.29 8.57
N VAL A 283 6.63 3.18 9.52
CA VAL A 283 6.58 3.80 10.84
C VAL A 283 7.75 4.77 10.94
N GLU A 284 7.45 6.06 11.04
CA GLU A 284 8.43 7.14 11.16
C GLU A 284 8.38 7.69 12.60
N PRO A 285 9.54 7.95 13.24
CA PRO A 285 9.57 8.69 14.50
C PRO A 285 8.99 10.11 14.34
N ASP A 286 8.21 10.56 15.31
CA ASP A 286 7.55 11.89 15.28
C ASP A 286 8.54 13.06 15.15
N ASP A 287 9.79 12.89 15.59
CA ASP A 287 10.84 13.91 15.60
C ASP A 287 11.90 13.70 14.50
N MET A 288 11.68 12.78 13.56
CA MET A 288 12.63 12.52 12.48
C MET A 288 12.67 13.68 11.48
N VAL A 289 13.88 14.23 11.29
CA VAL A 289 14.13 15.23 10.24
C VAL A 289 14.23 14.50 8.90
N LEU A 290 13.25 14.74 8.04
CA LEU A 290 13.18 14.17 6.70
C LEU A 290 14.02 14.99 5.71
N PRO A 291 14.62 14.38 4.68
CA PRO A 291 15.24 15.11 3.58
C PRO A 291 14.27 16.08 2.90
N ASP A 292 14.76 17.22 2.39
CA ASP A 292 13.92 18.27 1.79
C ASP A 292 12.99 17.73 0.69
N ASP A 293 13.50 16.84 -0.18
CA ASP A 293 12.74 16.31 -1.32
C ASP A 293 11.72 15.22 -0.92
N TYR A 294 11.73 14.77 0.34
CA TYR A 294 10.80 13.77 0.86
C TYR A 294 9.34 14.27 0.90
N VAL A 295 9.13 15.59 1.02
CA VAL A 295 7.79 16.18 1.03
C VAL A 295 7.03 15.91 -0.27
N HIS A 296 7.75 15.88 -1.40
CA HIS A 296 7.17 15.65 -2.71
C HIS A 296 6.64 14.22 -2.86
N MET A 297 7.33 13.25 -2.27
CA MET A 297 6.88 11.85 -2.28
C MET A 297 5.61 11.63 -1.48
N LYS A 298 5.38 12.40 -0.40
CA LYS A 298 4.11 12.29 0.37
C LYS A 298 2.87 12.59 -0.47
N ASN A 299 3.03 13.39 -1.52
CA ASN A 299 1.95 13.73 -2.44
C ASN A 299 2.03 12.96 -3.76
N TRP A 300 2.92 11.99 -3.90
CA TRP A 300 3.16 11.23 -5.13
C TRP A 300 2.42 9.89 -5.11
N CYS A 301 1.62 9.63 -6.14
CA CYS A 301 0.90 8.39 -6.34
C CYS A 301 1.09 7.90 -7.79
N GLY A 302 1.83 6.80 -7.95
CA GLY A 302 2.13 6.19 -9.25
C GLY A 302 3.60 5.80 -9.41
N PRO A 303 3.97 5.22 -10.57
CA PRO A 303 3.18 5.15 -11.80
C PRO A 303 1.97 4.20 -11.70
N MET A 304 0.78 4.71 -12.03
CA MET A 304 -0.45 3.94 -12.13
C MET A 304 -0.74 3.64 -13.59
N TRP A 305 -1.15 2.41 -13.91
CA TRP A 305 -1.54 2.07 -15.28
C TRP A 305 -2.63 1.01 -15.34
N SER A 306 -3.43 1.06 -16.40
CA SER A 306 -4.43 0.04 -16.74
C SER A 306 -4.43 -0.18 -18.23
N ARG A 307 -4.74 -1.40 -18.65
CA ARG A 307 -4.71 -1.83 -20.07
C ARG A 307 -6.02 -2.48 -20.48
N ASN A 308 -6.37 -2.37 -21.76
CA ASN A 308 -7.55 -3.01 -22.35
C ASN A 308 -7.23 -4.01 -23.47
N GLY A 309 -5.95 -4.40 -23.64
CA GLY A 309 -5.48 -5.32 -24.68
C GLY A 309 -5.03 -4.63 -25.97
N GLU A 310 -5.34 -3.34 -26.14
CA GLU A 310 -4.90 -2.54 -27.28
C GLU A 310 -4.11 -1.30 -26.84
N ARG A 311 -4.52 -0.70 -25.72
CA ARG A 311 -4.00 0.56 -25.20
C ARG A 311 -3.78 0.48 -23.69
N ILE A 312 -2.87 1.31 -23.22
CA ILE A 312 -2.55 1.54 -21.82
C ILE A 312 -2.88 2.99 -21.50
N LEU A 313 -3.62 3.22 -20.40
CA LEU A 313 -3.68 4.52 -19.75
C LEU A 313 -2.64 4.53 -18.63
N TRP A 314 -1.71 5.47 -18.68
CA TRP A 314 -0.65 5.64 -17.68
C TRP A 314 -0.77 7.02 -17.02
N GLN A 315 -0.66 7.07 -15.69
CA GLN A 315 -0.88 8.29 -14.92
C GLN A 315 -0.02 8.35 -13.65
N ILE A 316 0.33 9.56 -13.24
CA ILE A 316 0.86 9.86 -11.90
C ILE A 316 0.04 11.00 -11.30
N ASP A 317 -0.34 10.85 -10.04
CA ASP A 317 -0.85 11.97 -9.24
C ASP A 317 0.26 12.52 -8.33
N SER A 318 0.34 13.84 -8.22
CA SER A 318 1.41 14.57 -7.54
C SER A 318 0.88 15.90 -7.02
N GLU A 319 1.67 16.66 -6.25
CA GLU A 319 1.29 18.03 -5.85
C GLU A 319 1.13 19.02 -7.03
N TRP A 320 1.67 18.67 -8.19
CA TRP A 320 1.56 19.45 -9.42
C TRP A 320 0.31 19.11 -10.24
N SER A 321 -0.38 17.99 -9.93
CA SER A 321 -1.70 17.70 -10.46
C SER A 321 -2.81 18.14 -9.50
N ASN A 322 -4.02 18.30 -10.04
CA ASN A 322 -5.18 18.72 -9.26
C ASN A 322 -6.38 17.83 -9.59
N ARG A 323 -6.22 16.53 -9.33
CA ARG A 323 -7.27 15.52 -9.45
C ARG A 323 -7.93 15.28 -8.09
N ASP A 324 -9.16 14.78 -8.11
CA ASP A 324 -9.86 14.41 -6.89
C ASP A 324 -9.16 13.19 -6.25
N LYS A 325 -8.94 13.22 -4.93
CA LYS A 325 -8.28 12.11 -4.22
C LYS A 325 -9.10 10.83 -4.27
N ASP A 326 -10.43 10.94 -4.31
CA ASP A 326 -11.32 9.77 -4.43
C ASP A 326 -11.14 9.05 -5.79
N HIS A 327 -10.64 9.78 -6.81
CA HIS A 327 -10.35 9.25 -8.14
C HIS A 327 -9.22 8.22 -8.13
N THR A 328 -8.23 8.36 -7.23
CA THR A 328 -7.10 7.42 -7.14
C THR A 328 -7.55 6.00 -6.76
N PHE A 329 -8.55 5.88 -5.88
CA PHE A 329 -9.12 4.57 -5.49
C PHE A 329 -9.85 3.88 -6.64
N ARG A 330 -10.44 4.69 -7.53
CA ARG A 330 -11.20 4.22 -8.70
C ARG A 330 -10.39 4.16 -9.98
N PHE A 331 -9.08 4.44 -9.92
CA PHE A 331 -8.23 4.57 -11.09
C PHE A 331 -8.40 3.41 -12.06
N TYR A 332 -8.44 2.16 -11.59
CA TYR A 332 -8.53 1.00 -12.48
C TYR A 332 -9.86 0.94 -13.25
N GLU A 333 -10.98 1.24 -12.59
CA GLU A 333 -12.31 1.26 -13.20
C GLU A 333 -12.44 2.44 -14.16
N ASP A 334 -11.97 3.61 -13.72
CA ASP A 334 -12.02 4.84 -14.50
C ASP A 334 -11.10 4.76 -15.71
N ALA A 335 -9.91 4.17 -15.58
CA ALA A 335 -8.99 3.95 -16.68
C ALA A 335 -9.58 3.04 -17.77
N LYS A 336 -10.26 1.95 -17.38
CA LYS A 336 -10.98 1.10 -18.33
C LYS A 336 -12.09 1.85 -19.06
N ARG A 337 -12.85 2.68 -18.34
CA ARG A 337 -13.90 3.51 -18.93
C ARG A 337 -13.30 4.53 -19.89
N ILE A 338 -12.23 5.22 -19.51
CA ILE A 338 -11.52 6.20 -20.34
C ILE A 338 -11.02 5.57 -21.63
N LEU A 339 -10.33 4.42 -21.56
CA LEU A 339 -9.83 3.72 -22.75
C LEU A 339 -10.97 3.29 -23.69
N SER A 340 -12.09 2.83 -23.11
CA SER A 340 -13.28 2.44 -23.89
C SER A 340 -13.93 3.65 -24.58
N LEU A 341 -14.10 4.78 -23.87
CA LEU A 341 -14.66 6.00 -24.43
C LEU A 341 -13.72 6.63 -25.48
N TYR A 342 -12.41 6.55 -25.27
CA TYR A 342 -11.40 7.00 -26.23
C TYR A 342 -11.48 6.20 -27.54
N ALA A 343 -11.63 4.88 -27.47
CA ALA A 343 -11.84 4.05 -28.66
C ALA A 343 -13.19 4.33 -29.35
N LEU A 344 -14.25 4.54 -28.57
CA LEU A 344 -15.58 4.76 -29.12
C LEU A 344 -15.72 6.11 -29.83
N GLU A 345 -15.07 7.17 -29.34
CA GLU A 345 -15.17 8.51 -29.94
C GLU A 345 -14.61 8.57 -31.36
N ASP A 346 -13.62 7.72 -31.69
CA ASP A 346 -13.06 7.61 -33.04
C ASP A 346 -14.12 7.11 -34.05
N GLU A 347 -15.12 6.35 -33.61
CA GLU A 347 -16.16 5.74 -34.45
C GLU A 347 -17.53 6.44 -34.34
N PHE A 348 -17.90 6.91 -33.14
CA PHE A 348 -19.23 7.44 -32.84
C PHE A 348 -19.19 8.61 -31.84
N PRO A 349 -20.08 9.61 -31.95
CA PRO A 349 -20.26 10.62 -30.92
C PRO A 349 -20.66 10.00 -29.58
N LEU A 350 -20.02 10.43 -28.49
CA LEU A 350 -20.33 9.93 -27.15
C LEU A 350 -21.64 10.53 -26.59
N PRO A 351 -22.34 9.82 -25.68
CA PRO A 351 -23.42 10.39 -24.87
C PRO A 351 -22.97 11.64 -24.10
N LYS A 352 -23.89 12.59 -23.87
CA LYS A 352 -23.59 13.85 -23.15
C LYS A 352 -23.05 13.63 -21.73
N GLU A 353 -23.54 12.59 -21.06
CA GLU A 353 -23.09 12.22 -19.70
C GLU A 353 -21.64 11.73 -19.68
N ASP A 354 -21.20 11.00 -20.71
CA ASP A 354 -19.82 10.56 -20.83
C ASP A 354 -18.88 11.74 -21.13
N TYR A 355 -19.30 12.67 -21.99
CA TYR A 355 -18.55 13.90 -22.21
C TYR A 355 -18.43 14.77 -20.96
N ALA A 356 -19.51 14.93 -20.19
CA ALA A 356 -19.48 15.65 -18.92
C ALA A 356 -18.52 14.98 -17.93
N TRP A 357 -18.61 13.66 -17.79
CA TRP A 357 -17.73 12.88 -16.91
C TRP A 357 -16.24 13.00 -17.28
N LEU A 358 -15.91 12.87 -18.57
CA LEU A 358 -14.53 13.05 -19.07
C LEU A 358 -14.03 14.49 -18.83
N SER A 359 -14.91 15.48 -18.96
CA SER A 359 -14.55 16.89 -18.75
C SER A 359 -14.36 17.23 -17.27
N GLU A 360 -15.21 16.71 -16.38
CA GLU A 360 -15.05 16.85 -14.93
C GLU A 360 -13.72 16.27 -14.44
N GLY A 361 -13.37 15.08 -14.94
CA GLY A 361 -12.09 14.41 -14.71
C GLY A 361 -10.88 15.06 -15.39
N GLY A 362 -11.10 16.08 -16.23
CA GLY A 362 -10.04 16.82 -16.91
C GLY A 362 -9.40 16.12 -18.10
N TYR A 363 -9.98 15.01 -18.57
CA TYR A 363 -9.50 14.28 -19.74
C TYR A 363 -9.90 14.94 -21.06
N LEU A 364 -10.94 15.77 -21.04
CA LEU A 364 -11.55 16.38 -22.22
C LEU A 364 -11.97 17.83 -21.95
N GLU A 365 -11.85 18.69 -22.96
CA GLU A 365 -12.38 20.05 -22.96
C GLU A 365 -13.33 20.26 -24.13
N PHE A 366 -14.43 20.99 -23.89
CA PHE A 366 -15.33 21.44 -24.95
C PHE A 366 -14.77 22.69 -25.62
N LYS A 367 -14.54 22.62 -26.94
CA LYS A 367 -14.34 23.77 -27.81
C LYS A 367 -15.66 24.08 -28.52
N GLY A 368 -16.34 25.16 -28.11
CA GLY A 368 -17.56 25.63 -28.75
C GLY A 368 -17.34 26.85 -29.64
N ASP A 369 -18.09 26.93 -30.75
CA ASP A 369 -18.56 28.20 -31.30
C ASP A 369 -20.09 28.24 -31.21
N TYR A 370 -20.66 29.43 -31.05
CA TYR A 370 -22.09 29.69 -30.87
C TYR A 370 -22.87 29.33 -32.15
N ASN A 371 -23.16 28.04 -32.40
CA ASN A 371 -24.13 27.56 -33.41
C ASN A 371 -24.47 26.06 -33.29
N GLY A 372 -24.34 25.45 -32.10
CA GLY A 372 -24.84 24.08 -31.84
C GLY A 372 -23.92 22.93 -32.28
N ASN A 373 -22.73 23.21 -32.82
CA ASN A 373 -21.68 22.22 -33.05
C ASN A 373 -20.64 22.30 -31.92
N PHE A 374 -20.59 21.28 -31.07
CA PHE A 374 -19.56 21.16 -30.03
C PHE A 374 -18.37 20.39 -30.61
N ALA A 375 -17.18 20.99 -30.65
CA ALA A 375 -15.95 20.25 -30.87
C ALA A 375 -15.38 19.83 -29.51
N THR A 376 -14.87 18.61 -29.41
CA THR A 376 -14.23 18.08 -28.21
C THR A 376 -12.72 18.00 -28.44
N LEU A 377 -11.95 18.18 -27.36
CA LEU A 377 -10.49 18.04 -27.41
C LEU A 377 -10.03 17.26 -26.18
N TRP A 378 -9.41 16.11 -26.41
CA TRP A 378 -8.67 15.41 -25.36
C TRP A 378 -7.56 16.29 -24.80
N LYS A 379 -7.41 16.29 -23.48
CA LYS A 379 -6.44 17.11 -22.74
C LYS A 379 -5.24 16.32 -22.22
N ILE A 380 -5.14 15.05 -22.60
CA ILE A 380 -4.04 14.14 -22.26
C ILE A 380 -3.14 13.89 -23.47
N ILE A 381 -1.93 13.39 -23.23
CA ILE A 381 -1.00 13.02 -24.29
C ILE A 381 -1.40 11.67 -24.87
N VAL A 382 -1.25 11.50 -26.18
CA VAL A 382 -1.45 10.19 -26.83
C VAL A 382 -0.24 9.86 -27.69
N LEU A 383 0.35 8.69 -27.47
CA LEU A 383 1.31 8.07 -28.37
C LEU A 383 0.52 7.20 -29.36
N ARG A 384 0.42 7.65 -30.61
CA ARG A 384 -0.53 7.10 -31.59
C ARG A 384 -0.17 5.70 -32.09
N ASP A 385 1.11 5.35 -32.06
CA ASP A 385 1.62 4.08 -32.57
C ASP A 385 2.75 3.52 -31.71
N ASN A 386 3.08 2.24 -31.96
CA ASN A 386 4.10 1.53 -31.20
C ASN A 386 5.50 1.95 -31.65
N GLU A 387 5.67 2.42 -32.88
CA GLU A 387 6.94 2.94 -33.39
C GLU A 387 7.40 4.17 -32.59
N ILE A 388 6.54 5.19 -32.42
CA ILE A 388 6.90 6.39 -31.64
C ILE A 388 7.14 6.08 -30.17
N LYS A 389 6.36 5.15 -29.59
CA LYS A 389 6.58 4.65 -28.23
C LYS A 389 7.98 4.04 -28.11
N ASN A 390 8.33 3.13 -29.02
CA ASN A 390 9.61 2.44 -29.00
C ASN A 390 10.79 3.39 -29.26
N GLU A 391 10.63 4.39 -30.14
CA GLU A 391 11.64 5.43 -30.38
C GLU A 391 11.93 6.24 -29.10
N LEU A 392 10.88 6.64 -28.36
CA LEU A 392 11.01 7.34 -27.07
C LEU A 392 11.68 6.46 -26.00
N LEU A 393 11.25 5.20 -25.87
CA LEU A 393 11.83 4.27 -24.90
C LEU A 393 13.28 3.92 -25.23
N ALA A 394 13.64 3.83 -26.52
CA ALA A 394 15.01 3.60 -26.96
C ALA A 394 15.95 4.74 -26.58
N ILE A 395 15.46 5.99 -26.51
CA ILE A 395 16.26 7.11 -25.97
C ILE A 395 16.60 6.83 -24.51
N GLY A 396 15.60 6.52 -23.68
CA GLY A 396 15.81 6.18 -22.28
C GLY A 396 16.73 4.98 -22.08
N GLU A 397 16.56 3.93 -22.89
CA GLU A 397 17.37 2.70 -22.83
C GLU A 397 18.86 3.01 -23.06
N ARG A 398 19.20 3.79 -24.10
CA ARG A 398 20.59 4.20 -24.36
C ARG A 398 21.21 4.99 -23.20
N ILE A 399 20.42 5.83 -22.54
CA ILE A 399 20.90 6.63 -21.39
C ILE A 399 21.11 5.73 -20.16
N LYS A 400 20.20 4.79 -19.90
CA LYS A 400 20.39 3.81 -18.82
C LYS A 400 21.58 2.89 -19.08
N GLU A 401 21.79 2.44 -20.32
CA GLU A 401 22.97 1.68 -20.72
C GLU A 401 24.26 2.48 -20.47
N LYS A 402 24.27 3.77 -20.84
CA LYS A 402 25.39 4.68 -20.63
C LYS A 402 25.78 4.80 -19.15
N TYR A 403 24.80 4.88 -18.25
CA TYR A 403 25.03 5.10 -16.80
C TYR A 403 24.87 3.83 -15.95
N ARG A 404 24.87 2.65 -16.57
CA ARG A 404 24.58 1.39 -15.86
C ARG A 404 25.52 1.14 -14.68
N ALA A 405 26.83 1.30 -14.89
CA ALA A 405 27.82 1.06 -13.85
C ALA A 405 27.68 2.05 -12.68
N GLU A 406 27.37 3.30 -12.97
CA GLU A 406 27.10 4.33 -11.97
C GLU A 406 25.82 4.04 -11.20
N PHE A 407 24.76 3.58 -11.87
CA PHE A 407 23.51 3.18 -11.24
C PHE A 407 23.73 1.99 -10.30
N ASP A 408 24.42 0.95 -10.76
CA ASP A 408 24.76 -0.21 -9.93
C ASP A 408 25.57 0.20 -8.69
N ALA A 409 26.55 1.09 -8.85
CA ALA A 409 27.36 1.61 -7.76
C ALA A 409 26.57 2.49 -6.77
N LEU A 410 25.62 3.29 -7.26
CA LEU A 410 24.74 4.11 -6.42
C LEU A 410 23.74 3.26 -5.63
N LYS A 411 23.19 2.22 -6.26
CA LYS A 411 22.17 1.32 -5.67
C LYS A 411 22.76 0.39 -4.60
N ALA A 412 23.96 -0.14 -4.82
CA ALA A 412 24.57 -1.16 -3.96
C ALA A 412 24.54 -0.85 -2.44
N PRO A 413 25.01 0.32 -1.95
CA PRO A 413 25.00 0.60 -0.51
C PRO A 413 23.59 0.71 0.07
N TYR A 414 22.65 1.28 -0.69
CA TYR A 414 21.25 1.39 -0.28
C TYR A 414 20.60 0.01 -0.20
N ALA A 415 20.75 -0.83 -1.23
CA ALA A 415 20.24 -2.19 -1.26
C ALA A 415 20.77 -3.02 -0.08
N GLU A 416 22.07 -2.94 0.22
CA GLU A 416 22.66 -3.63 1.37
C GLU A 416 22.05 -3.17 2.71
N ALA A 417 21.84 -1.86 2.88
CA ALA A 417 21.29 -1.29 4.10
C ALA A 417 19.82 -1.70 4.31
N VAL A 418 19.01 -1.65 3.26
CA VAL A 418 17.58 -2.03 3.30
C VAL A 418 17.41 -3.53 3.57
N LEU A 419 18.17 -4.40 2.90
CA LEU A 419 18.07 -5.84 3.14
C LEU A 419 18.47 -6.27 4.56
N LYS A 420 19.28 -5.46 5.26
CA LYS A 420 19.63 -5.70 6.67
C LYS A 420 18.51 -5.32 7.64
N SER A 421 17.60 -4.42 7.27
CA SER A 421 16.50 -3.97 8.15
C SER A 421 15.27 -4.87 8.05
N VAL A 422 15.15 -5.66 6.97
CA VAL A 422 13.97 -6.50 6.71
C VAL A 422 14.12 -7.91 7.32
N PRO A 423 13.07 -8.48 7.94
CA PRO A 423 13.06 -9.85 8.44
C PRO A 423 13.33 -10.90 7.35
N GLU A 424 13.98 -12.00 7.72
CA GLU A 424 14.41 -13.05 6.79
C GLU A 424 13.29 -13.57 5.87
N HIS A 425 12.07 -13.73 6.37
CA HIS A 425 10.95 -14.26 5.58
C HIS A 425 10.37 -13.25 4.57
N LEU A 426 10.78 -11.98 4.63
CA LEU A 426 10.38 -10.91 3.72
C LEU A 426 11.53 -10.40 2.84
N LYS A 427 12.78 -10.83 3.09
CA LYS A 427 13.93 -10.39 2.29
C LYS A 427 13.73 -10.59 0.80
N LYS A 428 13.16 -11.72 0.38
CA LYS A 428 12.88 -11.98 -1.03
C LYS A 428 11.91 -10.96 -1.65
N ALA A 429 10.90 -10.52 -0.89
CA ALA A 429 9.98 -9.48 -1.33
C ALA A 429 10.69 -8.12 -1.45
N GLU A 430 11.59 -7.81 -0.52
CA GLU A 430 12.39 -6.59 -0.57
C GLU A 430 13.40 -6.61 -1.74
N GLU A 431 14.05 -7.76 -2.00
CA GLU A 431 14.92 -7.95 -3.15
C GLU A 431 14.16 -7.71 -4.46
N TYR A 432 12.92 -8.19 -4.56
CA TYR A 432 12.04 -7.92 -5.69
C TYR A 432 11.76 -6.41 -5.86
N GLU A 433 11.39 -5.70 -4.80
CA GLU A 433 11.13 -4.25 -4.87
C GLU A 433 12.40 -3.48 -5.31
N LEU A 434 13.57 -3.90 -4.83
CA LEU A 434 14.85 -3.34 -5.24
C LEU A 434 15.11 -3.52 -6.74
N GLN A 435 14.55 -4.51 -7.43
CA GLN A 435 14.71 -4.69 -8.89
C GLN A 435 14.19 -3.47 -9.67
N SER A 436 13.19 -2.76 -9.14
CA SER A 436 12.55 -1.61 -9.81
C SER A 436 13.26 -0.28 -9.57
N VAL A 437 14.29 -0.22 -8.72
CA VAL A 437 15.06 1.01 -8.46
C VAL A 437 15.65 1.55 -9.76
N PHE A 438 15.38 2.84 -10.04
CA PHE A 438 15.69 3.53 -11.30
C PHE A 438 14.88 3.08 -12.54
N HIS A 439 13.78 2.35 -12.33
CA HIS A 439 12.79 2.00 -13.35
C HIS A 439 11.42 2.53 -12.94
N ALA A 440 10.41 1.66 -12.82
CA ALA A 440 9.05 2.01 -12.40
C ALA A 440 8.94 2.32 -10.89
N ASP A 441 9.94 3.02 -10.35
CA ASP A 441 10.02 3.42 -8.95
C ASP A 441 9.66 4.91 -8.80
N GLY A 442 8.61 5.18 -8.02
CA GLY A 442 8.10 6.54 -7.80
C GLY A 442 9.14 7.51 -7.27
N TRP A 443 10.09 7.05 -6.45
CA TRP A 443 11.17 7.89 -5.93
C TRP A 443 12.10 8.38 -7.03
N PHE A 444 12.54 7.49 -7.93
CA PHE A 444 13.34 7.91 -9.08
C PHE A 444 12.58 8.87 -10.00
N LEU A 445 11.30 8.60 -10.26
CA LEU A 445 10.48 9.43 -11.15
C LEU A 445 10.29 10.85 -10.60
N VAL A 446 9.98 10.99 -9.31
CA VAL A 446 9.82 12.32 -8.69
C VAL A 446 11.14 13.09 -8.66
N HIS A 447 12.26 12.42 -8.40
CA HIS A 447 13.59 13.07 -8.43
C HIS A 447 13.98 13.53 -9.83
N CYS A 448 13.56 12.81 -10.89
CA CYS A 448 13.75 13.26 -12.28
C CYS A 448 13.02 14.59 -12.52
N ILE A 449 11.77 14.72 -12.07
CA ILE A 449 10.99 15.96 -12.19
C ILE A 449 11.61 17.08 -11.36
N ILE A 450 11.92 16.84 -10.08
CA ILE A 450 12.50 17.83 -9.17
C ILE A 450 13.82 18.36 -9.71
N THR A 451 14.70 17.48 -10.17
CA THR A 451 15.99 17.84 -10.76
C THR A 451 15.82 18.85 -11.90
N LEU A 452 14.87 18.61 -12.79
CA LEU A 452 14.62 19.46 -13.95
C LEU A 452 13.90 20.77 -13.59
N LEU A 453 13.07 20.77 -12.55
CA LEU A 453 12.50 22.00 -12.00
C LEU A 453 13.58 22.87 -11.36
N LYS A 454 14.43 22.28 -10.51
CA LYS A 454 15.50 23.00 -9.79
C LYS A 454 16.51 23.66 -10.73
N ASN A 455 16.82 23.03 -11.87
CA ASN A 455 17.75 23.58 -12.84
C ASN A 455 17.08 24.41 -13.96
N GLY A 456 15.74 24.59 -13.91
CA GLY A 456 14.99 25.43 -14.83
C GLY A 456 14.75 24.84 -16.23
N LYS A 457 15.10 23.57 -16.46
CA LYS A 457 14.77 22.84 -17.70
C LYS A 457 13.26 22.57 -17.79
N LEU A 458 12.63 22.25 -16.66
CA LEU A 458 11.17 22.12 -16.55
C LEU A 458 10.60 23.32 -15.80
N LYS A 459 9.37 23.71 -16.15
CA LYS A 459 8.59 24.75 -15.47
C LYS A 459 7.34 24.13 -14.87
N GLU A 460 6.88 24.69 -13.76
CA GLU A 460 5.60 24.29 -13.17
C GLU A 460 4.44 24.38 -14.17
N PRO A 461 3.46 23.47 -14.08
CA PRO A 461 2.29 23.48 -14.95
C PRO A 461 1.38 24.67 -14.63
N THR A 462 0.71 25.19 -15.65
CA THR A 462 -0.36 26.18 -15.46
C THR A 462 -1.58 25.55 -14.79
N GLU A 463 -2.44 26.35 -14.18
CA GLU A 463 -3.67 25.87 -13.52
C GLU A 463 -4.54 25.01 -14.46
N GLY A 464 -4.68 25.42 -15.72
CA GLY A 464 -5.43 24.69 -16.75
C GLY A 464 -4.79 23.38 -17.23
N GLN A 465 -3.54 23.11 -16.86
CA GLN A 465 -2.83 21.85 -17.18
C GLN A 465 -2.90 20.83 -16.04
N ARG A 466 -3.07 21.27 -14.79
CA ARG A 466 -2.94 20.42 -13.60
C ARG A 466 -3.88 19.21 -13.58
N LYS A 467 -5.09 19.30 -14.16
CA LYS A 467 -6.04 18.18 -14.17
C LYS A 467 -5.66 17.03 -15.10
N SER A 468 -4.94 17.31 -16.19
CA SER A 468 -4.55 16.31 -17.19
C SER A 468 -3.05 16.02 -17.21
N LEU A 469 -2.29 16.71 -16.37
CA LEU A 469 -0.84 16.55 -16.23
C LEU A 469 -0.46 15.09 -16.00
N THR A 470 0.71 14.68 -16.49
CA THR A 470 1.30 13.35 -16.26
C THR A 470 0.30 12.22 -16.51
N THR A 471 -0.48 12.35 -17.59
CA THR A 471 -1.46 11.37 -18.04
C THR A 471 -1.26 11.16 -19.54
N LEU A 472 -1.10 9.91 -19.94
CA LEU A 472 -0.93 9.56 -21.34
C LEU A 472 -1.64 8.25 -21.71
N ILE A 473 -2.08 8.17 -22.95
CA ILE A 473 -2.48 6.92 -23.59
C ILE A 473 -1.36 6.49 -24.52
N ALA A 474 -0.98 5.22 -24.46
CA ALA A 474 -0.06 4.60 -25.40
C ALA A 474 -0.63 3.27 -25.89
N ASN A 475 -0.21 2.80 -27.06
CA ASN A 475 -0.55 1.46 -27.52
C ASN A 475 0.18 0.41 -26.68
N GLU A 476 -0.46 -0.75 -26.47
CA GLU A 476 0.14 -1.89 -25.77
C GLU A 476 1.29 -2.51 -26.58
#